data_AF-A0A7C3S6P4-F1
#
_entry.id   AF-A0A7C3S6P4-F1
#
_cell.length_a   1.000
_cell.length_b   1.000
_cell.length_c   1.000
_cell.angle_alpha   90.00
_cell.angle_beta   90.00
_cell.angle_gamma   90.00
#
_symmetry.space_group_name_H-M   'P 1'
#
loop_
_entity.id
_entity.type
_entity.pdbx_description
1 polymer ?
#
loop_
_entity_poly.entity_id
_entity_poly.type
_entity_poly.pdbx_seq_one_letter_code
_entity_poly.pdbx_strand_id
1 'polypeptide(L)' 'MDWGLVDERLIGCGELLLSLDFLESYDYELSLLNDGEVGHPFKITDRYIVFLAVVRFSMPYRQLEGFTRALSKLVQR' A
#
# COMPACT_ATOMS: atom_id res chain seq x y z
N MET A 1 13.15 34.90 13.70
CA MET A 1 12.18 33.81 13.52
C MET A 1 12.97 32.53 13.48
N ASP A 2 12.88 31.76 14.57
CA ASP A 2 13.63 30.52 14.73
C ASP A 2 12.83 29.39 14.06
N TRP A 3 13.00 29.25 12.75
CA TRP A 3 12.25 28.30 11.91
C TRP A 3 12.44 26.84 12.35
N GLY A 4 13.54 26.51 13.04
CA GLY A 4 13.81 25.17 13.56
C GLY A 4 12.92 24.76 14.75
N LEU A 5 12.28 25.73 15.41
CA LEU A 5 11.34 25.50 16.52
C LEU A 5 9.88 25.50 16.08
N VAL A 6 9.60 25.90 14.83
CA VAL A 6 8.26 25.79 14.21
C VAL A 6 8.07 24.35 13.75
N ASP A 7 7.98 23.49 14.76
CA ASP A 7 6.78 22.73 14.98
C ASP A 7 6.70 21.40 14.21
N GLU A 8 7.55 20.45 14.60
CA GLU A 8 7.32 19.01 14.35
C GLU A 8 5.91 18.54 14.74
N ARG A 9 5.24 19.25 15.68
CA ARG A 9 3.85 18.97 16.09
C ARG A 9 2.81 19.51 15.09
N LEU A 10 3.21 20.45 14.21
CA LEU A 10 2.46 20.94 13.04
C LEU A 10 2.73 20.06 11.80
N ILE A 11 3.78 19.24 11.80
CA ILE A 11 4.05 18.19 10.80
C ILE A 11 3.19 16.94 11.11
N GLY A 12 1.99 17.14 11.65
CA GLY A 12 0.97 16.10 11.73
C GLY A 12 0.27 15.98 10.39
N CYS A 13 0.89 15.34 9.40
CA CYS A 13 0.13 14.83 8.26
C CYS A 13 -0.77 13.71 8.76
N GLY A 14 -2.08 13.86 8.59
CA GLY A 14 -3.12 13.05 9.23
C GLY A 14 -2.90 11.54 9.23
N GLU A 15 -3.52 10.86 10.19
CA GLU A 15 -3.44 9.41 10.35
C GLU A 15 -4.18 8.69 9.22
N LEU A 16 -3.51 7.73 8.58
CA LEU A 16 -4.11 6.88 7.56
C LEU A 16 -4.46 5.52 8.17
N LEU A 17 -5.75 5.31 8.44
CA LEU A 17 -6.27 4.02 8.86
C LEU A 17 -6.46 3.12 7.65
N LEU A 18 -5.70 2.04 7.58
CA LEU A 18 -5.71 1.09 6.48
C LEU A 18 -6.17 -0.28 6.96
N SER A 19 -7.25 -0.79 6.38
CA SER A 19 -7.58 -2.21 6.51
C SER A 19 -6.63 -3.02 5.63
N LEU A 20 -6.10 -4.11 6.21
CA LEU A 20 -5.23 -5.08 5.53
C LEU A 20 -5.92 -6.43 5.37
N ASP A 21 -7.24 -6.49 5.54
CA ASP A 21 -8.02 -7.73 5.55
C ASP A 21 -7.95 -8.47 4.20
N PHE A 22 -7.70 -7.74 3.11
CA PHE A 22 -7.48 -8.33 1.78
C PHE A 22 -6.27 -9.27 1.73
N LEU A 23 -5.32 -9.14 2.66
CA LEU A 23 -4.16 -10.01 2.73
C LEU A 23 -4.54 -11.44 3.15
N GLU A 24 -5.64 -11.65 3.87
CA GLU A 24 -6.04 -13.00 4.30
C GLU A 24 -6.36 -13.91 3.12
N SER A 25 -6.99 -13.36 2.08
CA SER A 25 -7.37 -14.10 0.87
C SER A 25 -6.39 -13.91 -0.30
N TYR A 26 -5.23 -13.28 -0.08
CA TYR A 26 -4.34 -12.84 -1.15
C TYR A 26 -3.88 -14.01 -2.03
N ASP A 27 -3.44 -15.11 -1.42
CA ASP A 27 -2.90 -16.27 -2.17
C ASP A 27 -4.00 -17.00 -2.95
N TYR A 28 -5.21 -17.06 -2.38
CA TYR A 28 -6.38 -17.62 -3.05
C TYR A 28 -6.80 -16.77 -4.27
N GLU A 29 -6.90 -15.45 -4.09
CA GLU A 29 -7.24 -14.53 -5.18
C GLU A 29 -6.18 -14.56 -6.30
N LEU A 30 -4.90 -14.63 -5.93
CA LEU A 30 -3.81 -14.74 -6.90
C LEU A 30 -3.85 -16.07 -7.66
N SER A 31 -4.24 -17.17 -6.99
CA SER A 31 -4.42 -18.46 -7.65
C SER A 31 -5.58 -18.44 -8.63
N LEU A 32 -6.68 -17.77 -8.29
CA LEU A 32 -7.86 -17.63 -9.16
C LEU A 32 -7.55 -16.75 -10.37
N LEU A 33 -6.83 -15.65 -10.18
CA LEU A 33 -6.38 -14.77 -11.27
C LEU A 33 -5.47 -15.48 -12.27
N ASN A 34 -4.68 -16.45 -11.80
CA ASN A 34 -3.78 -17.23 -12.64
C ASN A 34 -4.41 -18.51 -13.18
N ASP A 35 -5.63 -18.85 -12.79
CA ASP A 35 -6.30 -20.06 -13.26
C ASP A 35 -6.69 -19.89 -14.74
N GLY A 36 -6.15 -20.75 -15.60
CA GLY A 36 -6.35 -20.68 -17.05
C GLY A 36 -5.52 -19.60 -17.77
N GLU A 37 -4.63 -18.89 -17.08
CA GLU A 37 -3.71 -17.95 -17.72
C GLU A 37 -2.61 -18.69 -18.50
N VAL A 38 -2.53 -18.40 -19.80
CA VAL A 38 -1.55 -19.01 -20.72
C VAL A 38 -0.23 -18.23 -20.75
N GLY A 39 -0.26 -16.97 -20.30
CA GLY A 39 0.87 -16.03 -20.34
C GLY A 39 1.77 -16.05 -19.10
N HIS A 40 2.48 -14.95 -18.85
CA HIS A 40 3.22 -14.79 -17.61
C HIS A 40 2.25 -14.64 -16.43
N PRO A 41 2.38 -15.44 -15.36
CA PRO A 41 1.49 -15.35 -14.22
C PRO A 41 1.48 -13.96 -13.59
N PHE A 42 0.31 -13.52 -13.15
CA PHE A 42 0.13 -12.38 -12.28
C PHE A 42 0.88 -12.60 -10.96
N LYS A 43 1.44 -11.51 -10.43
CA LYS A 43 2.17 -11.47 -9.15
C LYS A 43 1.45 -10.66 -8.08
N ILE A 44 0.40 -9.94 -8.47
CA ILE A 44 -0.38 -9.07 -7.61
C ILE A 44 -1.87 -9.32 -7.84
N THR A 45 -2.66 -9.14 -6.80
CA THR A 45 -4.11 -9.30 -6.85
C THR A 45 -4.81 -7.99 -7.20
N ASP A 46 -6.05 -8.08 -7.67
CA ASP A 46 -6.88 -6.91 -7.98
C ASP A 46 -7.15 -6.08 -6.72
N ARG A 47 -7.44 -6.74 -5.58
CA ARG A 47 -7.62 -6.05 -4.30
C ARG A 47 -6.40 -5.25 -3.87
N TYR A 48 -5.19 -5.75 -4.14
CA TYR A 48 -3.97 -4.99 -3.86
C TYR A 48 -3.85 -3.75 -4.74
N ILE A 49 -4.23 -3.84 -6.02
CA ILE A 49 -4.27 -2.69 -6.92
C ILE A 49 -5.28 -1.65 -6.42
N VAL A 50 -6.47 -2.09 -6.00
CA VAL A 50 -7.50 -1.21 -5.42
C VAL A 50 -7.00 -0.54 -4.14
N PHE A 51 -6.36 -1.29 -3.26
CA PHE A 51 -5.74 -0.75 -2.05
C PHE A 51 -4.72 0.35 -2.37
N LEU A 52 -3.81 0.10 -3.32
CA LEU A 52 -2.82 1.09 -3.74
C LEU A 52 -3.46 2.31 -4.41
N ALA A 53 -4.55 2.13 -5.15
CA ALA A 53 -5.31 3.22 -5.75
C ALA A 53 -5.95 4.11 -4.68
N VAL A 54 -6.46 3.53 -3.58
CA VAL A 54 -6.97 4.29 -2.42
C VAL A 54 -5.84 5.08 -1.76
N VAL A 55 -4.71 4.42 -1.47
CA VAL A 55 -3.53 5.06 -0.85
C VAL A 55 -2.99 6.22 -1.69
N ARG A 56 -3.03 6.10 -3.03
CA ARG A 56 -2.64 7.17 -3.96
C ARG A 56 -3.45 8.46 -3.79
N PHE A 57 -4.69 8.41 -3.29
CA PHE A 57 -5.42 9.67 -3.02
C PHE A 57 -4.79 10.47 -1.88
N SER A 58 -4.11 9.82 -0.96
CA SER A 58 -3.44 10.46 0.18
C SER A 58 -1.99 10.86 -0.12
N MET A 59 -1.36 10.31 -1.15
CA MET A 59 0.05 10.59 -1.46
C MET A 59 0.38 10.57 -2.97
N PRO A 60 1.35 11.37 -3.45
CA PRO A 60 1.81 11.33 -4.84
C PRO A 60 2.25 9.93 -5.28
N TYR A 61 2.02 9.60 -6.56
CA TYR A 61 2.33 8.28 -7.13
C TYR A 61 3.78 7.81 -6.87
N ARG A 62 4.76 8.71 -6.88
CA ARG A 62 6.16 8.37 -6.59
C ARG A 62 6.39 7.91 -5.15
N GLN A 63 5.61 8.41 -4.19
CA GLN A 63 5.72 8.02 -2.78
C GLN A 63 5.12 6.64 -2.51
N LEU A 64 4.28 6.13 -3.40
CA LEU A 64 3.64 4.82 -3.28
C LEU A 64 4.66 3.67 -3.20
N GLU A 65 5.80 3.77 -3.90
CA GLU A 65 6.89 2.80 -3.80
C GLU A 65 7.52 2.80 -2.40
N GLY A 66 7.81 3.99 -1.85
CA GLY A 66 8.35 4.12 -0.50
C GLY A 66 7.38 3.60 0.55
N PHE A 67 6.10 3.91 0.38
CA PHE A 67 5.01 3.42 1.22
C PHE A 67 4.94 1.89 1.21
N THR A 68 4.91 1.26 0.04
CA THR A 68 4.84 -0.22 -0.08
C THR A 68 6.07 -0.91 0.48
N ARG A 69 7.28 -0.36 0.28
CA ARG A 69 8.50 -0.87 0.91
C ARG A 69 8.48 -0.76 2.44
N ALA A 70 7.92 0.33 2.99
CA ALA A 70 7.76 0.49 4.43
C ALA A 70 6.70 -0.46 4.98
N LEU A 71 5.55 -0.57 4.32
CA LEU A 71 4.46 -1.47 4.69
C LEU A 71 4.92 -2.92 4.70
N SER A 72 5.72 -3.34 3.71
CA SER A 72 6.30 -4.69 3.65
C SER A 72 7.21 -5.02 4.84
N LYS A 73 7.77 -4.04 5.54
CA LYS A 73 8.54 -4.28 6.76
C LYS A 73 7.66 -4.46 8.00
N LEU A 74 6.47 -3.87 7.98
CA LEU A 74 5.50 -3.90 9.09
C LEU A 74 4.61 -5.13 9.02
N VAL A 75 4.20 -5.49 7.80
CA VAL A 75 3.43 -6.70 7.50
C VAL A 75 4.43 -7.83 7.27
N GLN A 76 5.01 -8.34 8.37
CA GLN A 76 5.75 -9.60 8.30
C GLN A 76 4.74 -10.73 8.07
N ARG A 77 4.75 -11.28 6.86
CA ARG A 77 4.18 -12.59 6.53
C ARG A 77 5.28 -13.63 6.62
#